data_AF-A0A9D6NGD1-F1
#
_entry.id   AF-A0A9D6NGD1-F1
#
_cell.length_a   1.000
_cell.length_b   1.000
_cell.length_c   1.000
_cell.angle_alpha   90.00
_cell.angle_beta   90.00
_cell.angle_gamma   90.00
#
_symmetry.space_group_name_H-M   'P 1'
#
loop_
_entity.id
_entity.type
_entity.pdbx_description
1 polymer ?
#
loop_
_entity_poly.entity_id
_entity_poly.type
_entity_poly.pdbx_seq_one_letter_code
_entity_poly.pdbx_strand_id
1 'polypeptide(L)'
;MQPFQNPMGINPQAAQAIATFRQITDALNEVSGAEPIVYLHEVKKLCLAVEAADQVRRSCGRAGAPPFLLRREVQHQLRSFAMMRYLPIEKVAEAAAAASRSPGQDPQPSRAARLVAELERVGGLPEEVLVEGMAVQPLTTVLVEQDELFERMESLFPFCVDHCSQLLYQIEKKLAPVNP
;
A
#
# COMPACT_ATOMS: atom_id res chain seq x y z
N MET A 1 30.95 -26.42 -24.63
CA MET A 1 30.85 -25.54 -23.45
C MET A 1 29.40 -25.51 -23.03
N GLN A 2 29.05 -26.08 -21.88
CA GLN A 2 27.72 -25.91 -21.31
C GLN A 2 27.70 -24.59 -20.53
N PRO A 3 26.63 -23.77 -20.62
CA PRO A 3 26.50 -22.59 -19.79
C PRO A 3 26.31 -23.02 -18.33
N PHE A 4 27.05 -22.36 -17.43
CA PHE A 4 26.91 -22.50 -15.98
C PHE A 4 25.46 -22.27 -15.57
N GLN A 5 24.82 -23.29 -15.03
CA GLN A 5 23.57 -23.16 -14.28
C GLN A 5 23.91 -22.51 -12.93
N ASN A 6 23.37 -21.32 -12.68
CA ASN A 6 23.54 -20.61 -11.42
C ASN A 6 22.81 -21.39 -10.29
N PRO A 7 23.49 -21.93 -9.27
CA PRO A 7 22.91 -22.99 -8.43
C PRO A 7 21.92 -22.53 -7.36
N MET A 8 21.66 -21.24 -7.21
CA MET A 8 20.60 -20.69 -6.33
C MET A 8 19.99 -19.44 -6.97
N GLY A 9 19.27 -19.63 -8.08
CA GLY A 9 18.74 -18.56 -8.92
C GLY A 9 17.69 -17.71 -8.21
N ILE A 10 18.11 -16.67 -7.49
CA ILE A 10 17.23 -15.56 -7.11
C ILE A 10 16.69 -14.98 -8.42
N ASN A 11 15.37 -14.98 -8.58
CA ASN A 11 14.71 -14.35 -9.72
C ASN A 11 15.21 -12.89 -9.83
N PRO A 12 15.90 -12.49 -10.93
CA PRO A 12 16.45 -11.15 -11.09
C PRO A 12 15.40 -10.04 -10.93
N GLN A 13 14.16 -10.30 -11.35
CA GLN A 13 13.05 -9.35 -11.22
C GLN A 13 12.64 -9.19 -9.75
N ALA A 14 12.68 -10.26 -8.96
CA ALA A 14 12.40 -10.19 -7.52
C ALA A 14 13.50 -9.41 -6.78
N ALA A 15 14.78 -9.64 -7.12
CA ALA A 15 15.88 -8.85 -6.57
C ALA A 15 15.73 -7.36 -6.90
N GLN A 16 15.38 -7.03 -8.14
CA GLN A 16 15.15 -5.66 -8.58
C GLN A 16 13.92 -5.03 -7.91
N ALA A 17 12.83 -5.79 -7.74
CA ALA A 17 11.64 -5.33 -7.06
C ALA A 17 11.93 -5.00 -5.59
N ILE A 18 12.65 -5.87 -4.87
CA ILE A 18 13.05 -5.63 -3.48
C ILE A 18 14.02 -4.44 -3.39
N ALA A 19 14.96 -4.29 -4.32
CA ALA A 19 15.86 -3.15 -4.33
C ALA A 19 15.11 -1.83 -4.57
N THR A 20 14.15 -1.82 -5.51
CA THR A 20 13.30 -0.64 -5.78
C THR A 20 12.42 -0.31 -4.58
N PHE A 21 11.81 -1.32 -3.96
CA PHE A 21 11.04 -1.17 -2.72
C PHE A 21 11.89 -0.55 -1.61
N ARG A 22 13.14 -1.03 -1.43
CA ARG A 22 14.06 -0.49 -0.43
C ARG A 22 14.38 0.98 -0.68
N GLN A 23 14.62 1.39 -1.92
CA GLN A 23 14.84 2.80 -2.26
C GLN A 23 13.63 3.67 -1.89
N ILE A 24 12.41 3.19 -2.11
CA ILE A 24 11.19 3.88 -1.67
C ILE A 24 11.14 3.96 -0.14
N THR A 25 11.45 2.87 0.58
CA THR A 25 11.44 2.90 2.04
C THR A 25 12.56 3.74 2.64
N ASP A 26 13.71 3.84 1.99
CA ASP A 26 14.80 4.73 2.42
C ASP A 26 14.36 6.19 2.31
N ALA A 27 13.73 6.57 1.18
CA ALA A 27 13.12 7.90 1.03
C ALA A 27 12.00 8.15 2.06
N LEU A 28 11.17 7.15 2.37
CA LEU A 28 10.17 7.26 3.44
C LEU A 28 10.81 7.52 4.80
N ASN A 29 11.93 6.86 5.11
CA ASN A 29 12.64 7.06 6.37
C ASN A 29 13.21 8.49 6.48
N GLU A 30 13.72 9.04 5.39
CA GLU A 30 14.18 10.44 5.32
C GLU A 30 13.04 11.43 5.56
N VAL A 31 11.92 11.29 4.84
CA VAL A 31 10.75 12.19 4.98
C VAL A 31 10.06 12.03 6.33
N SER A 32 10.12 10.84 6.95
CA SER A 32 9.55 10.59 8.28
C SER A 32 10.32 11.25 9.42
N GLY A 33 11.44 11.94 9.16
CA GLY A 33 12.11 12.79 10.16
C GLY A 33 12.68 12.04 11.35
N ALA A 34 13.13 10.80 11.15
CA ALA A 34 13.63 9.89 12.20
C ALA A 34 12.59 9.43 13.24
N GLU A 35 11.29 9.64 13.00
CA GLU A 35 10.21 9.09 13.84
C GLU A 35 9.92 7.63 13.47
N PRO A 36 10.37 6.63 14.27
CA PRO A 36 10.34 5.24 13.83
C PRO A 36 8.91 4.71 13.68
N ILE A 37 7.98 5.21 14.49
CA ILE A 37 6.57 4.81 14.43
C ILE A 37 5.91 5.35 13.16
N VAL A 38 6.15 6.62 12.82
CA VAL A 38 5.65 7.23 11.58
C VAL A 38 6.18 6.44 10.38
N TYR A 39 7.49 6.19 10.33
CA TYR A 39 8.12 5.39 9.29
C TYR A 39 7.46 4.01 9.14
N LEU A 40 7.27 3.27 10.25
CA LEU A 40 6.64 1.95 10.22
C LEU A 40 5.19 2.00 9.71
N HIS A 41 4.42 3.03 10.06
CA HIS A 41 3.07 3.23 9.54
C HIS A 41 3.06 3.51 8.03
N GLU A 42 4.00 4.30 7.52
CA GLU A 42 4.09 4.61 6.09
C GLU A 42 4.53 3.39 5.27
N VAL A 43 5.51 2.62 5.76
CA VAL A 43 5.88 1.33 5.15
C VAL A 43 4.70 0.36 5.19
N LYS A 44 3.91 0.34 6.27
CA LYS A 44 2.69 -0.48 6.35
C LYS A 44 1.73 -0.14 5.20
N LYS A 45 1.45 1.15 4.97
CA LYS A 45 0.57 1.61 3.89
C LYS A 45 1.07 1.16 2.52
N LEU A 46 2.36 1.32 2.26
CA LEU A 46 2.98 0.88 0.99
C LEU A 46 2.83 -0.63 0.78
N CYS A 47 3.12 -1.46 1.79
CA CYS A 47 2.93 -2.90 1.69
C CYS A 47 1.46 -3.29 1.47
N LEU A 48 0.53 -2.64 2.18
CA LEU A 48 -0.91 -2.88 1.98
C LEU A 48 -1.35 -2.52 0.56
N ALA A 49 -0.79 -1.46 -0.03
CA ALA A 49 -1.04 -1.09 -1.42
C ALA A 49 -0.49 -2.15 -2.40
N VAL A 50 0.70 -2.70 -2.15
CA VAL A 50 1.28 -3.78 -2.96
C VAL A 50 0.40 -5.04 -2.93
N GLU A 51 -0.05 -5.47 -1.74
CA GLU A 51 -0.95 -6.62 -1.62
C GLU A 51 -2.30 -6.39 -2.31
N ALA A 52 -2.86 -5.18 -2.15
CA ALA A 52 -4.11 -4.78 -2.79
C ALA A 52 -3.99 -4.77 -4.32
N ALA A 53 -2.89 -4.23 -4.85
CA ALA A 53 -2.63 -4.20 -6.28
C ALA A 53 -2.49 -5.61 -6.85
N ASP A 54 -1.78 -6.51 -6.17
CA ASP A 54 -1.66 -7.89 -6.65
C ASP A 54 -2.97 -8.66 -6.54
N GLN A 55 -3.80 -8.39 -5.52
CA GLN A 55 -5.15 -8.94 -5.44
C GLN A 55 -6.00 -8.54 -6.66
N VAL A 56 -6.06 -7.24 -6.98
CA VAL A 56 -6.83 -6.74 -8.13
C VAL A 56 -6.29 -7.31 -9.44
N ARG A 57 -4.97 -7.37 -9.60
CA ARG A 57 -4.30 -7.95 -10.78
C ARG A 57 -4.65 -9.44 -10.96
N ARG A 58 -4.74 -10.20 -9.87
CA ARG A 58 -5.15 -11.63 -9.91
C ARG A 58 -6.62 -11.76 -10.29
N SER A 59 -7.50 -10.92 -9.76
CA SER A 59 -8.94 -10.96 -10.07
C SER A 59 -9.24 -10.60 -11.52
N CYS A 60 -8.60 -9.57 -12.08
CA CYS A 60 -8.86 -9.12 -13.46
C CYS A 60 -8.10 -9.92 -14.53
N GLY A 61 -7.18 -10.81 -14.13
CA GLY A 61 -6.20 -11.44 -15.00
C GLY A 61 -5.09 -10.47 -15.45
N ARG A 62 -3.91 -11.02 -15.82
CA ARG A 62 -2.71 -10.21 -16.11
C ARG A 62 -2.90 -9.18 -17.22
N ALA A 63 -3.71 -9.49 -18.24
CA ALA A 63 -3.97 -8.61 -19.38
C ALA A 63 -5.12 -7.60 -19.14
N GLY A 64 -5.91 -7.79 -18.08
CA GLY A 64 -7.04 -6.93 -17.72
C GLY A 64 -6.75 -5.98 -16.55
N ALA A 65 -5.52 -5.98 -16.03
CA ALA A 65 -5.14 -5.10 -14.93
C ALA A 65 -5.12 -3.63 -15.40
N PRO A 66 -5.74 -2.70 -14.64
CA PRO A 66 -5.67 -1.28 -14.96
C PRO A 66 -4.23 -0.78 -15.02
N PRO A 67 -3.92 0.22 -15.86
CA PRO A 67 -2.63 0.90 -15.80
C PRO A 67 -2.47 1.61 -14.44
N PHE A 68 -1.23 1.74 -13.97
CA PHE A 68 -0.90 2.44 -12.71
C PHE A 68 -1.65 1.89 -11.48
N LEU A 69 -1.85 0.57 -11.44
CA LEU A 69 -2.58 -0.11 -10.40
C LEU A 69 -1.95 0.09 -9.02
N LEU A 70 -0.63 -0.03 -8.89
CA LEU A 70 0.05 0.18 -7.61
C LEU A 70 -0.16 1.63 -7.13
N ARG A 71 0.05 2.62 -7.99
CA ARG A 71 -0.16 4.04 -7.62
C ARG A 71 -1.58 4.31 -7.19
N ARG A 72 -2.56 3.75 -7.90
CA ARG A 72 -3.98 3.85 -7.53
C ARG A 72 -4.25 3.25 -6.14
N GLU A 73 -3.68 2.10 -5.85
CA GLU A 73 -3.84 1.47 -4.53
C GLU A 73 -3.12 2.23 -3.42
N VAL A 74 -1.96 2.84 -3.70
CA VAL A 74 -1.30 3.77 -2.76
C VAL A 74 -2.22 4.95 -2.45
N GLN A 75 -2.85 5.55 -3.47
CA GLN A 75 -3.81 6.65 -3.27
C GLN A 75 -5.01 6.22 -2.42
N HIS A 76 -5.55 5.01 -2.60
CA HIS A 76 -6.63 4.49 -1.75
C HIS A 76 -6.19 4.31 -0.29
N GLN A 77 -4.95 3.86 -0.06
CA GLN A 77 -4.39 3.80 1.29
C GLN A 77 -4.28 5.20 1.89
N LEU A 78 -3.63 6.14 1.20
CA LEU A 78 -3.47 7.52 1.67
C LEU A 78 -4.81 8.19 1.99
N ARG A 79 -5.81 8.01 1.12
CA ARG A 79 -7.17 8.55 1.29
C ARG A 79 -7.87 7.92 2.48
N SER A 80 -7.86 6.59 2.61
CA SER A 80 -8.51 5.92 3.74
C SER A 80 -7.89 6.32 5.09
N PHE A 81 -6.56 6.42 5.18
CA PHE A 81 -5.89 6.91 6.38
C PHE A 81 -6.17 8.40 6.68
N ALA A 82 -6.26 9.24 5.65
CA ALA A 82 -6.68 10.64 5.82
C ALA A 82 -8.09 10.71 6.42
N MET A 83 -9.03 9.93 5.89
CA MET A 83 -10.41 9.88 6.42
C MET A 83 -10.46 9.38 7.86
N MET A 84 -9.73 8.32 8.19
CA MET A 84 -9.69 7.74 9.54
C MET A 84 -9.17 8.72 10.60
N ARG A 85 -8.39 9.74 10.21
CA ARG A 85 -7.92 10.78 11.13
C ARG A 85 -9.03 11.73 11.57
N TYR A 86 -10.01 11.99 10.71
CA TYR A 86 -11.08 12.96 10.97
C TYR A 86 -12.38 12.30 11.42
N LEU A 87 -12.55 11.00 11.17
CA LEU A 87 -13.77 10.29 11.52
C LEU A 87 -13.66 9.65 12.92
N PRO A 88 -14.76 9.64 13.70
CA PRO A 88 -14.84 8.88 14.95
C PRO A 88 -14.50 7.41 14.75
N ILE A 89 -13.83 6.81 15.74
CA ILE A 89 -13.34 5.43 15.67
C ILE A 89 -14.47 4.42 15.44
N GLU A 90 -15.67 4.69 15.95
CA GLU A 90 -16.86 3.86 15.78
C GLU A 90 -17.30 3.82 14.31
N LYS A 91 -17.26 4.98 13.63
CA LYS A 91 -17.58 5.08 12.19
C LYS A 91 -16.53 4.39 11.34
N VAL A 92 -15.26 4.52 11.71
CA VAL A 92 -14.15 3.81 11.06
C VAL A 92 -14.33 2.30 11.18
N ALA A 93 -14.66 1.81 12.37
CA ALA A 93 -14.92 0.40 12.62
C ALA A 93 -16.14 -0.12 11.85
N GLU A 94 -17.23 0.65 11.79
CA GLU A 94 -18.42 0.32 10.98
C GLU A 94 -18.06 0.18 9.50
N ALA A 95 -17.36 1.17 8.94
CA ALA A 95 -16.93 1.17 7.54
C ALA A 95 -16.01 -0.01 7.22
N ALA A 96 -15.03 -0.31 8.09
CA ALA A 96 -14.13 -1.46 7.93
C ALA A 96 -14.89 -2.80 7.94
N ALA A 97 -15.87 -2.95 8.84
CA ALA A 97 -16.72 -4.13 8.90
C ALA A 97 -17.61 -4.26 7.65
N ALA A 98 -18.18 -3.15 7.16
CA ALA A 98 -18.98 -3.13 5.93
C ALA A 98 -18.15 -3.48 4.69
N ALA A 99 -16.98 -2.86 4.54
CA ALA A 99 -16.04 -3.11 3.43
C ALA A 99 -15.60 -4.58 3.38
N SER A 100 -15.42 -5.21 4.54
CA SER A 100 -15.04 -6.63 4.66
C SER A 100 -16.15 -7.60 4.28
N ARG A 101 -17.43 -7.19 4.45
CA ARG A 101 -18.61 -8.00 4.10
C ARG A 101 -19.06 -7.81 2.65
N SER A 102 -18.60 -6.76 1.98
CA SER A 102 -19.06 -6.42 0.64
C SER A 102 -18.61 -7.48 -0.38
N PRO A 103 -19.55 -8.22 -1.01
CA PRO A 103 -19.22 -9.28 -1.96
C PRO A 103 -18.48 -8.66 -3.15
N GLY A 104 -17.32 -9.20 -3.50
CA GLY A 104 -16.55 -8.65 -4.61
C GLY A 104 -17.28 -8.91 -5.93
N GLN A 105 -17.87 -7.87 -6.51
CA GLN A 105 -18.37 -7.88 -7.89
C GLN A 105 -17.20 -7.69 -8.85
N ASP A 106 -17.21 -8.35 -10.01
CA ASP A 106 -16.12 -8.29 -10.98
C ASP A 106 -16.26 -7.03 -11.89
N PRO A 107 -15.20 -6.23 -12.13
CA PRO A 107 -13.87 -6.30 -11.53
C PRO A 107 -13.87 -5.95 -10.04
N GLN A 108 -13.31 -6.84 -9.21
CA GLN A 108 -13.33 -6.67 -7.75
C GLN A 108 -12.54 -5.43 -7.33
N PRO A 109 -13.18 -4.40 -6.73
CA PRO A 109 -12.43 -3.32 -6.11
C PRO A 109 -11.59 -3.88 -4.96
N SER A 110 -10.40 -3.32 -4.78
CA SER A 110 -9.51 -3.72 -3.69
C SER A 110 -10.18 -3.52 -2.33
N ARG A 111 -9.59 -4.11 -1.28
CA ARG A 111 -10.03 -3.83 0.10
C ARG A 111 -9.92 -2.35 0.45
N ALA A 112 -8.87 -1.68 -0.02
CA ALA A 112 -8.65 -0.26 0.21
C ALA A 112 -9.73 0.60 -0.47
N ALA A 113 -10.03 0.32 -1.74
CA ALA A 113 -11.07 1.02 -2.49
C ALA A 113 -12.46 0.85 -1.85
N ARG A 114 -12.80 -0.36 -1.37
CA ARG A 114 -14.03 -0.60 -0.63
C ARG A 114 -14.09 0.16 0.68
N LEU A 115 -12.98 0.20 1.41
CA LEU A 115 -12.89 0.96 2.65
C LEU A 115 -13.11 2.46 2.40
N VAL A 116 -12.49 3.04 1.36
CA VAL A 116 -12.73 4.44 0.97
C VAL A 116 -14.22 4.69 0.71
N ALA A 117 -14.86 3.86 -0.12
CA ALA A 117 -16.29 4.02 -0.43
C ALA A 117 -17.20 3.96 0.82
N GLU A 118 -16.90 3.05 1.76
CA GLU A 118 -17.66 2.96 3.01
C GLU A 118 -17.38 4.13 3.96
N LEU A 119 -16.13 4.61 4.03
CA LEU A 119 -15.77 5.80 4.82
C LEU A 119 -16.45 7.05 4.27
N GLU A 120 -16.55 7.18 2.94
CA GLU A 120 -17.27 8.27 2.27
C GLU A 120 -18.77 8.21 2.62
N ARG A 121 -19.36 7.01 2.70
CA ARG A 121 -20.76 6.81 3.08
C ARG A 121 -21.07 7.23 4.52
N VAL A 122 -20.21 6.93 5.49
CA VAL A 122 -20.49 7.18 6.93
C VAL A 122 -20.01 8.57 7.39
N GLY A 123 -19.06 9.16 6.67
CA GLY A 123 -18.31 10.32 7.09
C GLY A 123 -18.45 11.55 6.19
N GLY A 124 -18.41 11.36 4.87
CA GLY A 124 -18.49 12.41 3.86
C GLY A 124 -17.65 13.64 4.19
N LEU A 125 -16.33 13.59 3.95
CA LEU A 125 -15.44 14.75 4.17
C LEU A 125 -15.33 15.60 2.91
N PRO A 126 -15.20 16.94 3.03
CA PRO A 126 -14.88 17.79 1.89
C PRO A 126 -13.55 17.35 1.24
N GLU A 127 -13.47 17.39 -0.09
CA GLU A 127 -12.28 16.96 -0.83
C GLU A 127 -11.02 17.74 -0.40
N GLU A 128 -11.15 19.03 -0.10
CA GLU A 128 -10.05 19.87 0.39
C GLU A 128 -9.43 19.32 1.69
N VAL A 129 -10.27 18.87 2.64
CA VAL A 129 -9.82 18.26 3.90
C VAL A 129 -9.11 16.92 3.65
N LEU A 130 -9.57 16.16 2.65
CA LEU A 130 -8.93 14.90 2.27
C LEU A 130 -7.56 15.15 1.65
N VAL A 131 -7.46 16.13 0.74
CA VAL A 131 -6.20 16.51 0.10
C VAL A 131 -5.19 16.99 1.15
N GLU A 132 -5.61 17.85 2.09
CA GLU A 132 -4.76 18.28 3.21
C GLU A 132 -4.32 17.10 4.09
N GLY A 133 -5.27 16.21 4.45
CA GLY A 133 -5.00 15.02 5.24
C GLY A 133 -4.08 14.01 4.54
N MET A 134 -4.09 13.98 3.21
CA MET A 134 -3.14 13.20 2.41
C MET A 134 -1.78 13.89 2.35
N ALA A 135 -1.72 15.20 2.14
CA ALA A 135 -0.48 15.96 1.97
C ALA A 135 0.46 15.88 3.19
N VAL A 136 -0.09 15.68 4.40
CA VAL A 136 0.72 15.54 5.63
C VAL A 136 1.31 14.14 5.84
N GLN A 137 1.00 13.16 4.98
CA GLN A 137 1.52 11.80 5.10
C GLN A 137 2.84 11.66 4.32
N PRO A 138 3.94 11.17 4.91
CA PRO A 138 5.22 11.03 4.21
C PRO A 138 5.16 10.23 2.91
N LEU A 139 4.31 9.20 2.83
CA LEU A 139 4.14 8.43 1.59
C LEU A 139 3.56 9.27 0.44
N THR A 140 2.80 10.33 0.72
CA THR A 140 2.35 11.28 -0.31
C THR A 140 3.55 12.05 -0.89
N THR A 141 4.44 12.56 -0.05
CA THR A 141 5.66 13.25 -0.48
C THR A 141 6.53 12.32 -1.32
N VAL A 142 6.80 11.11 -0.84
CA VAL A 142 7.64 10.13 -1.57
C VAL A 142 6.98 9.70 -2.88
N LEU A 143 5.66 9.55 -2.93
CA LEU A 143 4.93 9.26 -4.18
C LEU A 143 5.09 10.35 -5.24
N VAL A 144 5.15 11.62 -4.83
CA VAL A 144 5.30 12.77 -5.73
C VAL A 144 6.76 12.99 -6.13
N GLU A 145 7.68 12.93 -5.16
CA GLU A 145 9.09 13.26 -5.38
C GLU A 145 9.89 12.11 -6.00
N GLN A 146 9.50 10.86 -5.76
CA GLN A 146 10.17 9.66 -6.27
C GLN A 146 9.40 8.99 -7.41
N ASP A 147 8.91 9.79 -8.36
CA ASP A 147 8.06 9.35 -9.45
C ASP A 147 8.66 8.18 -10.24
N GLU A 148 9.94 8.28 -10.63
CA GLU A 148 10.65 7.22 -11.36
C GLU A 148 10.72 5.89 -10.58
N LEU A 149 10.84 5.94 -9.25
CA LEU A 149 10.83 4.73 -8.42
C LEU A 149 9.47 4.06 -8.45
N PHE A 150 8.38 4.83 -8.39
CA PHE A 150 7.03 4.30 -8.50
C PHE A 150 6.69 3.80 -9.89
N GLU A 151 7.17 4.45 -10.96
CA GLU A 151 7.04 3.91 -12.33
C GLU A 151 7.73 2.55 -12.46
N ARG A 152 8.96 2.43 -11.95
CA ARG A 152 9.68 1.15 -11.95
C ARG A 152 8.94 0.10 -11.13
N MET A 153 8.49 0.49 -9.94
CA MET A 153 7.77 -0.40 -9.02
C MET A 153 6.44 -0.88 -9.58
N GLU A 154 5.74 -0.07 -10.39
CA GLU A 154 4.50 -0.44 -11.07
C GLU A 154 4.66 -1.71 -11.93
N SER A 155 5.82 -1.88 -12.56
CA SER A 155 6.13 -3.08 -13.37
C SER A 155 6.65 -4.27 -12.55
N LEU A 156 7.14 -4.02 -11.33
CA LEU A 156 7.89 -4.98 -10.53
C LEU A 156 7.17 -5.46 -9.27
N PHE A 157 6.14 -4.76 -8.81
CA PHE A 157 5.46 -5.06 -7.54
C PHE A 157 4.99 -6.53 -7.40
N PRO A 158 4.57 -7.26 -8.47
CA PRO A 158 4.17 -8.66 -8.32
C PRO A 158 5.30 -9.56 -7.79
N PHE A 159 6.56 -9.14 -7.96
CA PHE A 159 7.72 -9.90 -7.53
C PHE A 159 8.19 -9.58 -6.11
N CYS A 160 7.57 -8.61 -5.42
CA CYS A 160 7.88 -8.27 -4.03
C CYS A 160 6.69 -8.45 -3.07
N VAL A 161 5.58 -9.04 -3.53
CA VAL A 161 4.39 -9.28 -2.68
C VAL A 161 4.75 -10.08 -1.44
N ASP A 162 5.46 -11.20 -1.60
CA ASP A 162 5.86 -12.05 -0.46
C ASP A 162 6.77 -11.29 0.53
N HIS A 163 7.65 -10.42 0.02
CA HIS A 163 8.48 -9.55 0.85
C HIS A 163 7.62 -8.57 1.66
N CYS A 164 6.62 -7.95 1.00
CA CYS A 164 5.69 -7.02 1.65
C CYS A 164 4.84 -7.72 2.71
N SER A 165 4.31 -8.93 2.44
CA SER A 165 3.53 -9.71 3.41
C SER A 165 4.35 -10.07 4.65
N GLN A 166 5.61 -10.48 4.47
CA GLN A 166 6.51 -10.75 5.60
C GLN A 166 6.80 -9.48 6.41
N LEU A 167 7.02 -8.35 5.73
CA LEU A 167 7.29 -7.08 6.38
C LEU A 167 6.06 -6.56 7.14
N LEU A 168 4.85 -6.70 6.59
CA LEU A 168 3.60 -6.37 7.28
C LEU A 168 3.47 -7.13 8.59
N TYR A 169 3.69 -8.44 8.56
CA TYR A 169 3.66 -9.27 9.77
C TYR A 169 4.65 -8.77 10.85
N GLN A 170 5.84 -8.36 10.44
CA GLN A 170 6.83 -7.79 11.36
C GLN A 170 6.42 -6.43 11.90
N ILE A 171 5.89 -5.55 11.05
CA ILE A 171 5.40 -4.23 11.45
C ILE A 171 4.24 -4.37 12.44
N GLU A 172 3.29 -5.26 12.18
CA GLU A 172 2.14 -5.49 13.06
C GLU A 172 2.54 -6.00 14.44
N LYS A 173 3.57 -6.85 14.53
CA LYS A 173 4.16 -7.24 15.81
C LYS A 173 4.78 -6.07 16.57
N LYS A 174 5.43 -5.14 15.86
CA LYS A 174 6.08 -3.97 16.46
C LYS A 174 5.07 -2.89 16.90
N LEU A 175 3.95 -2.78 16.18
CA LEU A 175 2.90 -1.81 16.44
C LEU A 175 1.78 -2.35 17.35
N ALA A 176 1.75 -3.65 17.64
CA ALA A 176 0.80 -4.22 18.59
C ALA A 176 0.96 -3.52 19.94
N PRO A 177 -0.15 -3.13 20.61
CA PRO A 177 -0.07 -2.58 21.94
C PRO A 177 0.62 -3.61 22.84
N VAL A 178 1.72 -3.19 23.49
CA VAL A 178 2.30 -3.95 24.59
C VAL A 178 1.25 -3.97 25.68
N ASN A 179 0.51 -5.07 25.82
CA ASN A 179 -0.34 -5.26 26.99
C ASN A 179 0.58 -5.30 28.22
N PRO A 180 0.49 -4.34 29.16
CA PRO A 180 1.08 -4.50 30.48
C PRO A 180 0.38 -5.61 31.27
#